data_AF-A0A6L4YUS2-F1
#
_entry.id   AF-A0A6L4YUS2-F1
#
_cell.length_a   1.000
_cell.length_b   1.000
_cell.length_c   1.000
_cell.angle_alpha   90.00
_cell.angle_beta   90.00
_cell.angle_gamma   90.00
#
_symmetry.space_group_name_H-M   'P 1'
#
loop_
_entity.id
_entity.type
_entity.pdbx_description
1 polymer ?
#
loop_
_entity_poly.entity_id
_entity_poly.type
_entity_poly.pdbx_seq_one_letter_code
_entity_poly.pdbx_strand_id
1 'polypeptide(L)'
;MAGYKETPRQKMIAMMYLVLTALLALNVSVEIIEAFVIVNKSIEGTNVNLKSKNDETYARFEQQHLLNQAKVGPFWDKAQEAKKQADELIAFIDQVKYEVISKSEGISLEAAKTTPLRDIQAKDKYDVSTNYFIGNSQDGSKGKSRELKENIIKFKKDIVNLLDEKDRATIQLGLDTEGPFRDASGAKQNWEMHNFYHIILAANVTFLNKLIADVRSIEGDVVTKLLNSVTSKDYKFDVLNAKVIPNSKLVFKGDTYEADIMVAAVDSKQDPMVIIGGRTLPTENGVAKYSVPAGSTGLQKYSGTIKVKDPEGNLKEYPFESEYFVMTPSLTVAPTKMNVFYANVDNPVSIAASGIPESQISADITAGTIRRAPDGKNWVVRVPLGQKATITVKHNDGKTTRNMGTAEFRIKRVPDPKAYIANTDGGPVQKNMLLASRAIIPKMPEDFDFDLTFEIVSFTFVGVRGGDTYERPGTGNRLTDEMQTFISNSKRGQRIWLENIMAKGPDGNRKLGTISIIVQ
;
A
#
# COMPACT_ATOMS: atom_id res chain seq x y z
N MET A 1 -80.54 40.35 58.58
CA MET A 1 -81.11 41.02 57.39
C MET A 1 -82.12 40.08 56.76
N ALA A 2 -83.33 40.59 56.49
CA ALA A 2 -84.47 39.82 56.02
C ALA A 2 -84.20 39.18 54.66
N GLY A 3 -84.00 37.85 54.64
CA GLY A 3 -84.04 37.06 53.41
C GLY A 3 -85.48 36.88 52.99
N TYR A 4 -85.95 37.67 52.01
CA TYR A 4 -87.22 37.40 51.34
C TYR A 4 -87.21 35.94 50.85
N LYS A 5 -88.16 35.11 51.32
CA LYS A 5 -88.35 33.76 50.80
C LYS A 5 -88.72 33.88 49.31
N GLU A 6 -87.80 33.50 48.44
CA GLU A 6 -88.04 33.47 46.99
C GLU A 6 -89.33 32.73 46.67
N THR A 7 -90.16 33.35 45.83
CA THR A 7 -91.39 32.72 45.33
C THR A 7 -91.04 31.46 44.52
N PRO A 8 -91.92 30.45 44.42
CA PRO A 8 -91.66 29.24 43.63
C PRO A 8 -91.22 29.53 42.19
N ARG A 9 -91.70 30.62 41.59
CA ARG A 9 -91.28 31.12 40.27
C ARG A 9 -89.82 31.60 40.27
N GLN A 10 -89.39 32.34 41.28
CA GLN A 10 -88.00 32.79 41.41
C GLN A 10 -87.05 31.61 41.64
N LYS A 11 -87.45 30.61 42.44
CA LYS A 11 -86.67 29.37 42.61
C LYS A 11 -86.54 28.59 41.29
N MET A 12 -87.60 28.52 40.49
CA MET A 12 -87.54 27.92 39.15
C MET A 12 -86.62 28.70 38.21
N ILE A 13 -86.67 30.03 38.22
CA ILE A 13 -85.79 30.88 37.41
C ILE A 13 -84.33 30.75 37.88
N ALA A 14 -84.07 30.74 39.19
CA ALA A 14 -82.74 30.57 39.77
C ALA A 14 -82.17 29.17 39.47
N MET A 15 -82.98 28.11 39.58
CA MET A 15 -82.61 26.76 39.16
C MET A 15 -82.31 26.70 37.65
N MET A 16 -83.14 27.34 36.82
CA MET A 16 -82.91 27.37 35.38
C MET A 16 -81.62 28.14 35.05
N TYR A 17 -81.37 29.28 35.68
CA TYR A 17 -80.11 30.01 35.53
C TYR A 17 -78.93 29.19 36.02
N LEU A 18 -79.01 28.50 37.16
CA LEU A 18 -77.94 27.62 37.64
C LEU A 18 -77.67 26.48 36.64
N VAL A 19 -78.71 25.84 36.12
CA VAL A 19 -78.58 24.76 35.13
C VAL A 19 -77.99 25.31 33.83
N LEU A 20 -78.44 26.47 33.35
CA LEU A 20 -77.97 27.06 32.10
C LEU A 20 -76.53 27.60 32.22
N THR A 21 -76.17 28.17 33.38
CA THR A 21 -74.80 28.59 33.70
C THR A 21 -73.89 27.37 33.87
N ALA A 22 -74.37 26.29 34.48
CA ALA A 22 -73.65 25.02 34.57
C ALA A 22 -73.45 24.37 33.19
N LEU A 23 -74.46 24.41 32.31
CA LEU A 23 -74.36 23.92 30.92
C LEU A 23 -73.38 24.75 30.08
N LEU A 24 -73.38 26.09 30.23
CA LEU A 24 -72.39 26.96 29.60
C LEU A 24 -70.97 26.71 30.13
N ALA A 25 -70.82 26.43 31.43
CA ALA A 25 -69.54 26.09 32.05
C ALA A 25 -69.04 24.69 31.68
N LEU A 26 -69.93 23.78 31.24
CA LEU A 26 -69.61 22.43 30.79
C LEU A 26 -69.08 22.40 29.35
N ASN A 27 -69.42 23.42 28.55
CA ASN A 27 -68.87 23.60 27.22
C ASN A 27 -67.43 24.15 27.29
N VAL A 28 -66.54 23.58 26.48
CA VAL A 28 -65.14 24.02 26.40
C VAL A 28 -65.08 25.42 25.79
N SER A 29 -64.25 26.31 26.33
CA SER A 29 -64.08 27.67 25.78
C SER A 29 -63.58 27.61 24.32
N VAL A 30 -64.12 28.49 23.48
CA VAL A 30 -63.78 28.56 22.05
C VAL A 30 -62.28 28.76 21.82
N GLU A 31 -61.60 29.52 22.68
CA GLU A 31 -60.17 29.77 22.61
C GLU A 31 -59.33 28.48 22.80
N ILE A 32 -59.76 27.59 23.70
CA ILE A 32 -59.08 26.30 23.92
C ILE A 32 -59.25 25.39 22.71
N ILE A 33 -60.43 25.38 22.08
CA ILE A 33 -60.69 24.58 20.87
C ILE A 33 -59.81 25.07 19.71
N GLU A 34 -59.72 26.38 19.49
CA GLU A 34 -58.85 26.94 18.43
C GLU A 34 -57.36 26.64 18.71
N ALA A 35 -56.94 26.65 19.98
CA ALA A 35 -55.59 26.24 20.35
C ALA A 35 -55.29 24.78 19.93
N PHE A 36 -56.23 23.85 20.12
CA PHE A 36 -56.07 22.47 19.63
C PHE A 36 -55.97 22.40 18.10
N VAL A 37 -56.75 23.19 17.36
CA VAL A 37 -56.67 23.25 15.89
C VAL A 37 -55.29 23.73 15.44
N ILE A 38 -54.74 24.77 16.10
CA ILE A 38 -53.41 25.32 15.80
C ILE A 38 -52.32 24.28 16.10
N VAL A 39 -52.39 23.63 17.27
CA VAL A 39 -51.45 22.58 17.66
C VAL A 39 -51.52 21.40 16.67
N ASN A 40 -52.72 20.97 16.29
CA ASN A 40 -52.90 19.90 15.31
C ASN A 40 -52.23 20.23 13.97
N LYS A 41 -52.44 21.44 13.44
CA LYS A 41 -51.80 21.90 12.21
C LYS A 41 -50.27 21.89 12.32
N SER A 42 -49.73 22.29 13.47
CA SER A 42 -48.29 22.21 13.74
C SER A 42 -47.79 20.77 13.73
N ILE A 43 -48.53 19.82 14.34
CA ILE A 43 -48.16 18.40 14.38
C ILE A 43 -48.27 17.76 13.00
N GLU A 44 -49.26 18.11 12.19
CA GLU A 44 -49.36 17.69 10.79
C GLU A 44 -48.14 18.16 9.98
N GLY A 45 -47.72 19.41 10.17
CA GLY A 45 -46.46 19.92 9.59
C GLY A 45 -45.24 19.13 10.07
N THR A 46 -45.16 18.81 11.36
CA THR A 46 -44.10 17.95 11.92
C THR A 46 -44.12 16.55 11.30
N ASN A 47 -45.30 15.95 11.10
CA ASN A 47 -45.45 14.64 10.46
C ASN A 47 -44.92 14.62 9.03
N VAL A 48 -45.23 15.66 8.25
CA VAL A 48 -44.69 15.81 6.88
C VAL A 48 -43.17 15.95 6.92
N ASN A 49 -42.63 16.78 7.82
CA ASN A 49 -41.19 16.98 7.94
C ASN A 49 -40.45 15.70 8.39
N LEU A 50 -40.98 14.98 9.37
CA LEU A 50 -40.43 13.69 9.81
C LEU A 50 -40.49 12.65 8.69
N LYS A 51 -41.59 12.60 7.92
CA LYS A 51 -41.69 11.75 6.73
C LYS A 51 -40.57 12.04 5.73
N SER A 52 -40.40 13.31 5.35
CA SER A 52 -39.36 13.71 4.40
C SER A 52 -37.96 13.37 4.91
N LYS A 53 -37.69 13.60 6.21
CA LYS A 53 -36.41 13.25 6.83
C LYS A 53 -36.14 11.73 6.84
N ASN A 54 -37.16 10.93 7.12
CA ASN A 54 -37.06 9.48 7.07
C ASN A 54 -36.81 9.01 5.63
N ASP A 55 -37.58 9.53 4.66
CA ASP A 55 -37.41 9.22 3.23
C ASP A 55 -35.99 9.57 2.74
N GLU A 56 -35.40 10.71 3.16
CA GLU A 56 -34.01 11.05 2.88
C GLU A 56 -33.00 10.05 3.51
N THR A 57 -33.28 9.61 4.73
CA THR A 57 -32.43 8.63 5.44
C THR A 57 -32.48 7.28 4.73
N TYR A 58 -33.65 6.83 4.30
CA TYR A 58 -33.81 5.63 3.48
C TYR A 58 -33.08 5.73 2.14
N ALA A 59 -33.16 6.88 1.46
CA ALA A 59 -32.44 7.10 0.20
C ALA A 59 -30.91 7.02 0.39
N ARG A 60 -30.37 7.58 1.48
CA ARG A 60 -28.94 7.44 1.82
C ARG A 60 -28.55 5.99 2.12
N PHE A 61 -29.42 5.27 2.83
CA PHE A 61 -29.19 3.87 3.17
C PHE A 61 -29.21 2.99 1.90
N GLU A 62 -30.16 3.23 0.98
CA GLU A 62 -30.23 2.56 -0.32
C GLU A 62 -28.97 2.80 -1.14
N GLN A 63 -28.47 4.03 -1.19
CA GLN A 63 -27.20 4.34 -1.86
C GLN A 63 -26.03 3.53 -1.28
N GLN A 64 -25.92 3.41 0.04
CA GLN A 64 -24.88 2.58 0.66
C GLN A 64 -25.07 1.09 0.35
N HIS A 65 -26.32 0.62 0.29
CA HIS A 65 -26.65 -0.75 -0.09
C HIS A 65 -26.22 -1.07 -1.52
N LEU A 66 -26.42 -0.15 -2.46
CA LEU A 66 -25.96 -0.29 -3.84
C LEU A 66 -24.43 -0.33 -3.95
N LEU A 67 -23.72 0.39 -3.08
CA LEU A 67 -22.25 0.39 -3.06
C LEU A 67 -21.66 -0.88 -2.43
N ASN A 68 -22.31 -1.45 -1.40
CA ASN A 68 -21.79 -2.62 -0.69
C ASN A 68 -22.91 -3.55 -0.19
N GLN A 69 -23.53 -4.26 -1.11
CA GLN A 69 -24.68 -5.12 -0.83
C GLN A 69 -24.38 -6.22 0.20
N ALA A 70 -23.21 -6.84 0.14
CA ALA A 70 -22.84 -7.94 1.04
C ALA A 70 -22.78 -7.51 2.51
N LYS A 71 -22.32 -6.29 2.77
CA LYS A 71 -22.20 -5.75 4.14
C LYS A 71 -23.50 -5.09 4.62
N VAL A 72 -24.15 -4.34 3.73
CA VAL A 72 -25.28 -3.45 4.08
C VAL A 72 -26.62 -4.18 4.00
N GLY A 73 -26.74 -5.21 3.17
CA GLY A 73 -27.99 -5.95 2.91
C GLY A 73 -28.75 -6.36 4.17
N PRO A 74 -28.14 -7.06 5.14
CA PRO A 74 -28.85 -7.47 6.36
C PRO A 74 -29.42 -6.31 7.19
N PHE A 75 -28.76 -5.15 7.17
CA PHE A 75 -29.24 -3.96 7.87
C PHE A 75 -30.32 -3.21 7.07
N TRP A 76 -30.21 -3.23 5.74
CA TRP A 76 -31.21 -2.68 4.84
C TRP A 76 -32.53 -3.45 4.92
N ASP A 77 -32.49 -4.78 4.96
CA ASP A 77 -33.68 -5.62 5.12
C ASP A 77 -34.39 -5.33 6.45
N LYS A 78 -33.62 -5.17 7.53
CA LYS A 78 -34.15 -4.72 8.84
C LYS A 78 -34.76 -3.33 8.76
N ALA A 79 -34.14 -2.39 8.06
CA ALA A 79 -34.67 -1.03 7.90
C ALA A 79 -35.98 -1.00 7.08
N GLN A 80 -36.10 -1.86 6.06
CA GLN A 80 -37.34 -2.04 5.28
C GLN A 80 -38.46 -2.66 6.12
N GLU A 81 -38.12 -3.63 6.96
CA GLU A 81 -39.10 -4.18 7.90
C GLU A 81 -39.56 -3.13 8.92
N ALA A 82 -38.65 -2.28 9.42
CA ALA A 82 -39.02 -1.15 10.27
C ALA A 82 -39.98 -0.17 9.57
N LYS A 83 -39.72 0.14 8.29
CA LYS A 83 -40.59 1.00 7.47
C LYS A 83 -42.00 0.42 7.38
N LYS A 84 -42.07 -0.86 7.02
CA LYS A 84 -43.33 -1.58 6.85
C LYS A 84 -44.14 -1.58 8.15
N GLN A 85 -43.52 -1.89 9.28
CA GLN A 85 -44.20 -1.88 10.58
C GLN A 85 -44.67 -0.48 10.98
N ALA A 86 -43.90 0.57 10.68
CA ALA A 86 -44.28 1.95 10.94
C ALA A 86 -45.46 2.38 10.03
N ASP A 87 -45.39 2.09 8.74
CA ASP A 87 -46.45 2.41 7.76
C ASP A 87 -47.75 1.67 8.09
N GLU A 88 -47.69 0.40 8.51
CA GLU A 88 -48.85 -0.38 8.97
C GLU A 88 -49.53 0.27 10.19
N LEU A 89 -48.75 0.69 11.19
CA LEU A 89 -49.29 1.34 12.38
C LEU A 89 -49.84 2.75 12.06
N ILE A 90 -49.14 3.54 11.24
CA ILE A 90 -49.59 4.87 10.81
C ILE A 90 -50.90 4.75 10.03
N ALA A 91 -51.01 3.80 9.10
CA ALA A 91 -52.23 3.55 8.35
C ALA A 91 -53.41 3.17 9.28
N PHE A 92 -53.15 2.36 10.31
CA PHE A 92 -54.15 2.03 11.32
C PHE A 92 -54.58 3.27 12.14
N ILE A 93 -53.63 4.11 12.57
CA ILE A 93 -53.93 5.35 13.32
C ILE A 93 -54.73 6.32 12.44
N ASP A 94 -54.37 6.47 11.17
CA ASP A 94 -55.10 7.28 10.20
C ASP A 94 -56.52 6.74 9.98
N GLN A 95 -56.69 5.44 9.84
CA GLN A 95 -58.01 4.82 9.76
C GLN A 95 -58.87 5.15 10.99
N VAL A 96 -58.32 4.97 12.20
CA VAL A 96 -59.00 5.30 13.46
C VAL A 96 -59.39 6.78 13.53
N LYS A 97 -58.50 7.67 13.07
CA LYS A 97 -58.74 9.12 12.98
C LYS A 97 -59.90 9.44 12.05
N TYR A 98 -59.93 8.87 10.85
CA TYR A 98 -61.00 9.15 9.88
C TYR A 98 -62.33 8.52 10.30
N GLU A 99 -62.32 7.34 10.93
CA GLU A 99 -63.52 6.70 11.47
C GLU A 99 -64.17 7.52 12.59
N VAL A 100 -63.38 8.06 13.52
CA VAL A 100 -63.93 8.88 14.62
C VAL A 100 -64.47 10.21 14.11
N ILE A 101 -63.82 10.83 13.12
CA ILE A 101 -64.32 12.05 12.46
C ILE A 101 -65.63 11.77 11.71
N SER A 102 -65.65 10.70 10.90
CA SER A 102 -66.83 10.30 10.13
C SER A 102 -68.05 10.05 11.03
N LYS A 103 -67.86 9.32 12.14
CA LYS A 103 -68.94 9.04 13.10
C LYS A 103 -69.41 10.29 13.86
N SER A 104 -68.50 11.20 14.20
CA SER A 104 -68.82 12.38 14.99
C SER A 104 -69.50 13.47 14.18
N GLU A 105 -69.11 13.64 12.91
CA GLU A 105 -69.64 14.66 12.01
C GLU A 105 -70.83 14.14 11.16
N GLY A 106 -70.99 12.82 11.03
CA GLY A 106 -72.03 12.20 10.22
C GLY A 106 -71.74 12.23 8.71
N ILE A 107 -70.46 12.32 8.34
CA ILE A 107 -69.99 12.39 6.94
C ILE A 107 -69.42 11.05 6.47
N SER A 108 -69.28 10.87 5.16
CA SER A 108 -68.60 9.69 4.61
C SER A 108 -67.12 9.65 5.01
N LEU A 109 -66.52 8.46 5.02
CA LEU A 109 -65.10 8.29 5.34
C LEU A 109 -64.18 9.07 4.37
N GLU A 110 -64.57 9.18 3.09
CA GLU A 110 -63.83 9.94 2.08
C GLU A 110 -63.87 11.46 2.33
N ALA A 111 -65.02 11.97 2.78
CA ALA A 111 -65.13 13.35 3.23
C ALA A 111 -64.30 13.59 4.50
N ALA A 112 -64.28 12.63 5.44
CA ALA A 112 -63.49 12.74 6.67
C ALA A 112 -61.97 12.82 6.43
N LYS A 113 -61.46 12.20 5.35
CA LYS A 113 -60.04 12.28 4.97
C LYS A 113 -59.59 13.65 4.49
N THR A 114 -60.51 14.40 3.87
CA THR A 114 -60.19 15.66 3.19
C THR A 114 -60.63 16.90 3.97
N THR A 115 -61.42 16.71 5.04
CA THR A 115 -61.93 17.81 5.86
C THR A 115 -60.89 18.21 6.92
N PRO A 116 -60.37 19.45 6.89
CA PRO A 116 -59.47 19.95 7.94
C PRO A 116 -60.15 20.01 9.30
N LEU A 117 -59.41 19.79 10.39
CA LEU A 117 -59.95 19.83 11.76
C LEU A 117 -60.69 21.14 12.10
N ARG A 118 -60.28 22.26 11.49
CA ARG A 118 -60.91 23.57 11.67
C ARG A 118 -62.39 23.59 11.26
N ASP A 119 -62.69 22.88 10.18
CA ASP A 119 -63.99 22.91 9.50
C ASP A 119 -64.99 21.92 10.11
N ILE A 120 -64.51 20.99 10.94
CA ILE A 120 -65.32 20.02 11.70
C ILE A 120 -66.17 20.77 12.74
N GLN A 121 -67.49 20.58 12.70
CA GLN A 121 -68.42 21.21 13.63
C GLN A 121 -68.45 20.48 14.97
N ALA A 122 -68.32 19.15 14.99
CA ALA A 122 -68.32 18.34 16.22
C ALA A 122 -67.00 18.38 17.02
N LYS A 123 -66.09 19.31 16.72
CA LYS A 123 -64.73 19.37 17.28
C LYS A 123 -64.68 19.58 18.81
N ASP A 124 -65.71 20.19 19.38
CA ASP A 124 -65.92 20.44 20.81
C ASP A 124 -66.68 19.32 21.53
N LYS A 125 -67.28 18.38 20.78
CA LYS A 125 -68.06 17.27 21.32
C LYS A 125 -67.14 16.14 21.77
N TYR A 126 -67.53 15.45 22.85
CA TYR A 126 -66.80 14.30 23.38
C TYR A 126 -67.61 12.99 23.33
N ASP A 127 -68.95 13.05 23.29
CA ASP A 127 -69.80 11.85 23.47
C ASP A 127 -69.56 10.77 22.41
N VAL A 128 -69.57 11.15 21.13
CA VAL A 128 -69.43 10.20 20.01
C VAL A 128 -68.02 9.62 19.97
N SER A 129 -67.00 10.45 20.20
CA SER A 129 -65.61 10.00 20.25
C SER A 129 -65.35 9.07 21.44
N THR A 130 -65.87 9.39 22.62
CA THR A 130 -65.74 8.53 23.80
C THR A 130 -66.44 7.19 23.58
N ASN A 131 -67.65 7.17 23.04
CA ASN A 131 -68.35 5.92 22.71
C ASN A 131 -67.59 5.08 21.68
N TYR A 132 -66.94 5.71 20.70
CA TYR A 132 -66.14 5.01 19.70
C TYR A 132 -64.87 4.38 20.30
N PHE A 133 -64.14 5.12 21.14
CA PHE A 133 -62.86 4.66 21.69
C PHE A 133 -63.00 3.71 22.88
N ILE A 134 -63.98 3.94 23.74
CA ILE A 134 -64.19 3.17 24.98
C ILE A 134 -65.17 2.00 24.73
N GLY A 135 -66.09 2.16 23.78
CA GLY A 135 -67.11 1.17 23.46
C GLY A 135 -68.08 0.94 24.62
N ASN A 136 -68.60 -0.28 24.73
CA ASN A 136 -69.58 -0.65 25.76
C ASN A 136 -68.95 -1.05 27.10
N SER A 137 -67.64 -0.80 27.32
CA SER A 137 -66.93 -1.19 28.55
C SER A 137 -66.65 0.03 29.43
N GLN A 138 -66.72 -0.12 30.76
CA GLN A 138 -66.41 0.97 31.70
C GLN A 138 -64.91 1.32 31.76
N ASP A 139 -64.04 0.46 31.25
CA ASP A 139 -62.57 0.61 31.29
C ASP A 139 -61.94 0.77 29.89
N GLY A 140 -62.74 0.81 28.82
CA GLY A 140 -62.26 0.89 27.45
C GLY A 140 -61.69 -0.42 26.86
N SER A 141 -61.71 -1.53 27.60
CA SER A 141 -61.11 -2.81 27.17
C SER A 141 -61.73 -3.45 25.93
N LYS A 142 -62.94 -3.02 25.53
CA LYS A 142 -63.65 -3.52 24.34
C LYS A 142 -63.81 -2.48 23.22
N GLY A 143 -63.19 -1.31 23.39
CA GLY A 143 -63.28 -0.22 22.42
C GLY A 143 -62.06 -0.16 21.50
N LYS A 144 -62.11 0.73 20.51
CA LYS A 144 -61.03 0.90 19.53
C LYS A 144 -59.71 1.36 20.16
N SER A 145 -59.77 2.02 21.32
CA SER A 145 -58.58 2.42 22.09
C SER A 145 -57.73 1.23 22.51
N ARG A 146 -58.35 0.08 22.80
CA ARG A 146 -57.61 -1.13 23.17
C ARG A 146 -56.84 -1.72 22.00
N GLU A 147 -57.47 -1.82 20.84
CA GLU A 147 -56.82 -2.27 19.59
C GLU A 147 -55.63 -1.37 19.24
N LEU A 148 -55.80 -0.05 19.38
CA LEU A 148 -54.73 0.92 19.16
C LEU A 148 -53.55 0.68 20.11
N LYS A 149 -53.82 0.48 21.40
CA LYS A 149 -52.79 0.19 22.40
C LYS A 149 -52.03 -1.10 22.09
N GLU A 150 -52.74 -2.15 21.70
CA GLU A 150 -52.13 -3.44 21.38
C GLU A 150 -51.25 -3.35 20.13
N ASN A 151 -51.68 -2.62 19.10
CA ASN A 151 -50.87 -2.34 17.92
C ASN A 151 -49.62 -1.51 18.25
N ILE A 152 -49.71 -0.53 19.16
CA ILE A 152 -48.54 0.24 19.66
C ILE A 152 -47.56 -0.68 20.41
N ILE A 153 -48.05 -1.53 21.31
CA ILE A 153 -47.20 -2.48 22.07
C ILE A 153 -46.52 -3.46 21.12
N LYS A 154 -47.26 -3.98 20.13
CA LYS A 154 -46.72 -4.86 19.10
C LYS A 154 -45.61 -4.17 18.30
N PHE A 155 -45.87 -2.96 17.79
CA PHE A 155 -44.88 -2.16 17.07
C PHE A 155 -43.60 -1.94 17.89
N LYS A 156 -43.74 -1.53 19.17
CA LYS A 156 -42.58 -1.35 20.06
C LYS A 156 -41.76 -2.64 20.19
N LYS A 157 -42.42 -3.79 20.36
CA LYS A 157 -41.74 -5.08 20.48
C LYS A 157 -41.04 -5.46 19.18
N ASP A 158 -41.71 -5.32 18.05
CA ASP A 158 -41.20 -5.77 16.75
C ASP A 158 -40.03 -4.90 16.29
N ILE A 159 -40.11 -3.57 16.45
CA ILE A 159 -39.02 -2.62 16.15
C ILE A 159 -37.76 -2.89 16.98
N VAL A 160 -37.91 -3.17 18.29
CA VAL A 160 -36.78 -3.47 19.17
C VAL A 160 -36.07 -4.75 18.78
N ASN A 161 -36.81 -5.74 18.28
CA ASN A 161 -36.24 -7.01 17.84
C ASN A 161 -35.36 -6.87 16.59
N LEU A 162 -35.53 -5.81 15.79
CA LEU A 162 -34.68 -5.52 14.64
C LEU A 162 -33.27 -5.07 15.05
N LEU A 163 -33.11 -4.55 16.27
CA LEU A 163 -31.85 -4.05 16.79
C LEU A 163 -31.07 -5.13 17.56
N ASP A 164 -29.75 -5.01 17.53
CA ASP A 164 -28.84 -5.86 18.28
C ASP A 164 -28.91 -5.53 19.79
N GLU A 165 -28.63 -6.50 20.67
CA GLU A 165 -28.82 -6.38 22.13
C GLU A 165 -28.14 -5.14 22.74
N LYS A 166 -26.96 -4.78 22.22
CA LYS A 166 -26.20 -3.60 22.67
C LYS A 166 -26.92 -2.28 22.36
N ASP A 167 -27.65 -2.23 21.25
CA ASP A 167 -28.30 -1.02 20.76
C ASP A 167 -29.70 -0.84 21.38
N ARG A 168 -30.34 -1.93 21.81
CA ARG A 168 -31.65 -1.91 22.49
C ARG A 168 -31.65 -1.07 23.76
N ALA A 169 -30.55 -1.08 24.52
CA ALA A 169 -30.44 -0.32 25.77
C ALA A 169 -30.32 1.20 25.56
N THR A 170 -29.91 1.64 24.37
CA THR A 170 -29.66 3.06 24.07
C THR A 170 -30.83 3.78 23.41
N ILE A 171 -31.84 3.06 22.92
CA ILE A 171 -33.00 3.70 22.28
C ILE A 171 -34.07 3.97 23.34
N GLN A 172 -34.39 5.25 23.54
CA GLN A 172 -35.57 5.67 24.27
C GLN A 172 -36.79 5.52 23.37
N LEU A 173 -37.51 4.41 23.52
CA LEU A 173 -38.78 4.23 22.83
C LEU A 173 -39.82 5.10 23.50
N GLY A 174 -40.34 6.09 22.78
CA GLY A 174 -41.54 6.82 23.20
C GLY A 174 -42.78 5.92 23.25
N LEU A 175 -43.97 6.52 23.10
CA LEU A 175 -45.25 5.79 23.13
C LEU A 175 -45.46 5.03 24.47
N ASP A 176 -45.41 5.75 25.58
CA ASP A 176 -45.66 5.14 26.89
C ASP A 176 -47.12 4.76 27.07
N THR A 177 -47.37 3.45 27.21
CA THR A 177 -48.71 2.87 27.38
C THR A 177 -48.97 2.33 28.79
N GLU A 178 -47.97 2.36 29.68
CA GLU A 178 -48.01 1.71 31.00
C GLU A 178 -48.09 2.67 32.19
N GLY A 179 -47.90 3.98 31.97
CA GLY A 179 -48.19 5.01 32.97
C GLY A 179 -47.17 5.08 34.12
N PRO A 180 -47.44 5.93 35.13
CA PRO A 180 -48.76 6.15 35.72
C PRO A 180 -49.60 7.23 35.02
N PHE A 181 -50.86 6.91 34.71
CA PHE A 181 -51.87 7.87 34.26
C PHE A 181 -52.83 8.21 35.40
N ARG A 182 -53.21 9.49 35.48
CA ARG A 182 -54.15 10.00 36.50
C ARG A 182 -55.16 10.94 35.87
N ASP A 183 -56.36 10.99 36.43
CA ASP A 183 -57.37 11.99 36.04
C ASP A 183 -57.16 13.33 36.76
N ALA A 184 -58.04 14.28 36.46
CA ALA A 184 -58.06 15.61 37.08
C ALA A 184 -58.25 15.58 38.61
N SER A 185 -58.79 14.48 39.17
CA SER A 185 -58.93 14.27 40.62
C SER A 185 -57.73 13.57 41.26
N GLY A 186 -56.76 13.13 40.45
CA GLY A 186 -55.58 12.39 40.87
C GLY A 186 -55.79 10.88 41.00
N ALA A 187 -56.96 10.35 40.64
CA ALA A 187 -57.23 8.91 40.66
C ALA A 187 -56.49 8.19 39.53
N LYS A 188 -56.01 6.97 39.79
CA LYS A 188 -55.27 6.17 38.80
C LYS A 188 -56.22 5.70 37.70
N GLN A 189 -55.84 5.95 36.45
CA GLN A 189 -56.58 5.47 35.27
C GLN A 189 -55.68 4.62 34.38
N ASN A 190 -56.29 3.81 33.52
CA ASN A 190 -55.56 3.13 32.44
C ASN A 190 -55.34 4.09 31.25
N TRP A 191 -54.48 3.68 30.31
CA TRP A 191 -54.13 4.50 29.14
C TRP A 191 -55.34 4.84 28.27
N GLU A 192 -56.24 3.87 28.11
CA GLU A 192 -57.46 3.97 27.32
C GLU A 192 -58.38 5.08 27.86
N MET A 193 -58.66 5.08 29.17
CA MET A 193 -59.53 6.10 29.79
C MET A 193 -58.84 7.46 29.84
N HIS A 194 -57.55 7.51 30.19
CA HIS A 194 -56.83 8.78 30.32
C HIS A 194 -56.79 9.58 28.99
N ASN A 195 -56.63 8.89 27.86
CA ASN A 195 -56.46 9.57 26.57
C ASN A 195 -57.77 9.78 25.79
N PHE A 196 -58.84 9.01 26.06
CA PHE A 196 -60.04 9.02 25.20
C PHE A 196 -61.39 9.16 25.94
N TYR A 197 -61.43 9.07 27.29
CA TYR A 197 -62.67 9.20 28.05
C TYR A 197 -63.01 10.66 28.36
N HIS A 198 -64.19 11.13 27.94
CA HIS A 198 -64.62 12.53 28.03
C HIS A 198 -63.63 13.55 27.44
N ILE A 199 -62.87 13.13 26.42
CA ILE A 199 -61.97 14.01 25.67
C ILE A 199 -62.66 14.47 24.39
N ILE A 200 -62.60 15.78 24.12
CA ILE A 200 -63.18 16.39 22.91
C ILE A 200 -62.53 15.86 21.63
N LEU A 201 -63.29 15.82 20.54
CA LEU A 201 -62.82 15.32 19.26
C LEU A 201 -61.54 16.01 18.77
N ALA A 202 -61.42 17.34 18.93
CA ALA A 202 -60.21 18.07 18.55
C ALA A 202 -58.95 17.55 19.25
N ALA A 203 -59.04 17.26 20.55
CA ALA A 203 -57.94 16.72 21.33
C ALA A 203 -57.62 15.27 20.93
N ASN A 204 -58.65 14.44 20.67
CA ASN A 204 -58.45 13.07 20.17
C ASN A 204 -57.72 13.05 18.82
N VAL A 205 -58.13 13.87 17.86
CA VAL A 205 -57.47 13.97 16.54
C VAL A 205 -56.03 14.46 16.69
N THR A 206 -55.80 15.48 17.52
CA THR A 206 -54.46 16.01 17.82
C THR A 206 -53.56 14.92 18.43
N PHE A 207 -54.09 14.14 19.37
CA PHE A 207 -53.36 13.04 20.00
C PHE A 207 -53.01 11.92 19.00
N LEU A 208 -53.94 11.52 18.13
CA LEU A 208 -53.64 10.54 17.07
C LEU A 208 -52.55 11.04 16.12
N ASN A 209 -52.60 12.31 15.70
CA ASN A 209 -51.54 12.90 14.89
C ASN A 209 -50.20 12.98 15.65
N LYS A 210 -50.21 13.16 16.96
CA LYS A 210 -49.01 13.07 17.81
C LYS A 210 -48.46 11.64 17.85
N LEU A 211 -49.31 10.61 17.93
CA LEU A 211 -48.87 9.21 17.86
C LEU A 211 -48.20 8.91 16.51
N ILE A 212 -48.73 9.43 15.40
CA ILE A 212 -48.06 9.33 14.09
C ILE A 212 -46.66 9.95 14.13
N ALA A 213 -46.51 11.11 14.78
CA ALA A 213 -45.21 11.79 14.90
C ALA A 213 -44.22 10.95 15.72
N ASP A 214 -44.66 10.37 16.83
CA ASP A 214 -43.85 9.47 17.65
C ASP A 214 -43.41 8.23 16.86
N VAL A 215 -44.32 7.59 16.10
CA VAL A 215 -44.00 6.42 15.27
C VAL A 215 -42.96 6.77 14.21
N ARG A 216 -43.13 7.90 13.50
CA ARG A 216 -42.14 8.39 12.52
C ARG A 216 -40.80 8.72 13.18
N SER A 217 -40.79 9.28 14.39
CA SER A 217 -39.55 9.56 15.10
C SER A 217 -38.81 8.27 15.45
N ILE A 218 -39.52 7.27 15.99
CA ILE A 218 -38.95 5.96 16.35
C ILE A 218 -38.40 5.26 15.10
N GLU A 219 -39.14 5.25 14.00
CA GLU A 219 -38.68 4.74 12.70
C GLU A 219 -37.35 5.40 12.29
N GLY A 220 -37.29 6.73 12.29
CA GLY A 220 -36.10 7.49 11.90
C GLY A 220 -34.89 7.20 12.79
N ASP A 221 -35.09 7.09 14.11
CA ASP A 221 -34.02 6.80 15.06
C ASP A 221 -33.46 5.38 14.88
N VAL A 222 -34.34 4.40 14.69
CA VAL A 222 -33.97 2.99 14.44
C VAL A 222 -33.20 2.85 13.13
N VAL A 223 -33.68 3.46 12.06
CA VAL A 223 -33.04 3.42 10.74
C VAL A 223 -31.68 4.11 10.76
N THR A 224 -31.59 5.28 11.41
CA THR A 224 -30.31 6.00 11.61
C THR A 224 -29.33 5.15 12.40
N LYS A 225 -29.80 4.45 13.43
CA LYS A 225 -28.96 3.57 14.23
C LYS A 225 -28.46 2.37 13.43
N LEU A 226 -29.33 1.71 12.66
CA LEU A 226 -28.96 0.62 11.75
C LEU A 226 -27.90 1.08 10.74
N LEU A 227 -28.07 2.27 10.15
CA LEU A 227 -27.11 2.87 9.23
C LEU A 227 -25.74 3.13 9.90
N ASN A 228 -25.74 3.68 11.11
CA ASN A 228 -24.50 3.92 11.85
C ASN A 228 -23.79 2.61 12.23
N SER A 229 -24.54 1.55 12.53
CA SER A 229 -23.98 0.23 12.85
C SER A 229 -23.31 -0.46 11.65
N VAL A 230 -23.60 -0.04 10.41
CA VAL A 230 -22.85 -0.48 9.22
C VAL A 230 -21.41 0.04 9.30
N THR A 231 -21.22 1.34 9.57
CA THR A 231 -19.90 2.01 9.51
C THR A 231 -19.08 1.85 10.79
N SER A 232 -19.72 1.57 11.93
CA SER A 232 -19.03 1.38 13.21
C SER A 232 -18.03 0.21 13.20
N LYS A 233 -18.24 -0.77 12.30
CA LYS A 233 -17.36 -1.92 12.11
C LYS A 233 -16.21 -1.69 11.12
N ASP A 234 -16.13 -0.51 10.50
CA ASP A 234 -15.05 -0.18 9.57
C ASP A 234 -13.81 0.30 10.31
N TYR A 235 -12.64 -0.12 9.82
CA TYR A 235 -11.38 0.50 10.16
C TYR A 235 -11.39 1.95 9.68
N LYS A 236 -11.03 2.86 10.58
CA LYS A 236 -10.91 4.28 10.24
C LYS A 236 -9.49 4.53 9.76
N PHE A 237 -9.35 4.86 8.49
CA PHE A 237 -8.09 5.31 7.92
C PHE A 237 -8.22 6.78 7.56
N ASP A 238 -7.18 7.58 7.83
CA ASP A 238 -7.17 9.02 7.59
C ASP A 238 -6.15 9.44 6.52
N VAL A 239 -5.13 8.63 6.28
CA VAL A 239 -4.09 8.90 5.27
C VAL A 239 -4.09 7.81 4.20
N LEU A 240 -4.18 8.22 2.94
CA LEU A 240 -4.04 7.35 1.76
C LEU A 240 -2.71 7.66 1.07
N ASN A 241 -1.82 6.67 1.01
CA ASN A 241 -0.51 6.78 0.36
C ASN A 241 -0.38 5.74 -0.76
N ALA A 242 0.19 6.13 -1.90
CA ALA A 242 0.61 5.14 -2.90
C ALA A 242 1.90 4.45 -2.45
N LYS A 243 1.91 3.12 -2.47
CA LYS A 243 3.08 2.30 -2.18
C LYS A 243 3.44 1.49 -3.43
N VAL A 244 4.71 1.54 -3.80
CA VAL A 244 5.27 0.75 -4.89
C VAL A 244 6.13 -0.37 -4.30
N ILE A 245 5.82 -1.61 -4.65
CA ILE A 245 6.54 -2.82 -4.23
C ILE A 245 7.21 -3.40 -5.48
N PRO A 246 8.50 -3.10 -5.72
CA PRO A 246 9.22 -3.67 -6.85
C PRO A 246 9.61 -5.14 -6.61
N ASN A 247 9.56 -5.96 -7.66
CA ASN A 247 10.10 -7.32 -7.64
C ASN A 247 11.63 -7.30 -7.41
N SER A 248 12.34 -6.37 -8.07
CA SER A 248 13.75 -6.08 -7.80
C SER A 248 14.01 -4.58 -7.91
N LYS A 249 14.78 -4.03 -6.96
CA LYS A 249 15.26 -2.64 -7.02
C LYS A 249 16.46 -2.44 -7.95
N LEU A 250 17.09 -3.53 -8.37
CA LEU A 250 18.25 -3.53 -9.25
C LEU A 250 17.92 -4.33 -10.52
N VAL A 251 18.04 -3.69 -11.68
CA VAL A 251 17.81 -4.30 -13.00
C VAL A 251 18.96 -3.92 -13.94
N PHE A 252 19.37 -4.83 -14.82
CA PHE A 252 20.36 -4.50 -15.84
C PHE A 252 19.69 -3.79 -17.02
N LYS A 253 20.49 -3.05 -17.80
CA LYS A 253 20.00 -2.40 -19.03
C LYS A 253 19.53 -3.47 -20.02
N GLY A 254 18.24 -3.45 -20.35
CA GLY A 254 17.59 -4.45 -21.21
C GLY A 254 16.68 -5.44 -20.46
N ASP A 255 16.74 -5.47 -19.13
CA ASP A 255 15.80 -6.22 -18.30
C ASP A 255 14.46 -5.45 -18.14
N THR A 256 13.38 -6.18 -17.90
CA THR A 256 12.07 -5.61 -17.55
C THR A 256 12.02 -5.29 -16.06
N TYR A 257 11.65 -4.05 -15.73
CA TYR A 257 11.34 -3.66 -14.35
C TYR A 257 9.84 -3.90 -14.07
N GLU A 258 9.56 -4.72 -13.07
CA GLU A 258 8.20 -5.05 -12.62
C GLU A 258 7.98 -4.62 -11.17
N ALA A 259 6.83 -4.00 -10.90
CA ALA A 259 6.46 -3.55 -9.57
C ALA A 259 4.93 -3.51 -9.40
N ASP A 260 4.46 -3.92 -8.22
CA ASP A 260 3.08 -3.79 -7.81
C ASP A 260 2.85 -2.40 -7.20
N ILE A 261 1.83 -1.69 -7.68
CA ILE A 261 1.46 -0.36 -7.18
C ILE A 261 0.11 -0.48 -6.48
N MET A 262 0.08 -0.15 -5.20
CA MET A 262 -1.12 -0.24 -4.38
C MET A 262 -1.35 1.03 -3.56
N VAL A 263 -2.61 1.29 -3.21
CA VAL A 263 -2.97 2.33 -2.23
C VAL A 263 -2.90 1.71 -0.84
N ALA A 264 -2.03 2.24 0.01
CA ALA A 264 -1.94 1.91 1.42
C ALA A 264 -2.76 2.93 2.22
N ALA A 265 -3.78 2.45 2.91
CA ALA A 265 -4.54 3.23 3.88
C ALA A 265 -3.92 3.07 5.28
N VAL A 266 -3.62 4.19 5.94
CA VAL A 266 -2.97 4.24 7.25
C VAL A 266 -3.84 5.05 8.20
N ASP A 267 -3.85 4.67 9.48
CA ASP A 267 -4.39 5.46 10.58
C ASP A 267 -3.24 6.17 11.29
N SER A 268 -3.13 7.49 11.12
CA SER A 268 -2.09 8.29 11.75
C SER A 268 -2.30 8.46 13.27
N LYS A 269 -3.49 8.15 13.78
CA LYS A 269 -3.88 8.33 15.19
C LYS A 269 -3.68 7.09 16.03
N GLN A 270 -3.53 5.92 15.40
CA GLN A 270 -3.28 4.66 16.07
C GLN A 270 -2.01 4.02 15.56
N ASP A 271 -1.00 3.95 16.41
CA ASP A 271 0.25 3.29 16.09
C ASP A 271 0.11 1.76 16.25
N PRO A 272 0.25 0.98 15.17
CA PRO A 272 0.24 -0.48 15.27
C PRO A 272 1.50 -0.98 16.00
N MET A 273 1.34 -2.11 16.69
CA MET A 273 2.47 -2.81 17.30
C MET A 273 3.11 -3.73 16.26
N VAL A 274 4.33 -3.42 15.82
CA VAL A 274 5.07 -4.24 14.84
C VAL A 274 6.18 -5.01 15.53
N ILE A 275 6.18 -6.33 15.39
CA ILE A 275 7.14 -7.24 16.03
C ILE A 275 7.94 -7.96 14.95
N ILE A 276 9.27 -7.85 14.99
CA ILE A 276 10.20 -8.58 14.13
C ILE A 276 11.23 -9.28 15.01
N GLY A 277 11.36 -10.60 14.90
CA GLY A 277 12.34 -11.38 15.66
C GLY A 277 12.22 -11.21 17.20
N GLY A 278 11.00 -11.04 17.72
CA GLY A 278 10.74 -10.83 19.15
C GLY A 278 10.97 -9.40 19.67
N ARG A 279 11.38 -8.46 18.82
CA ARG A 279 11.54 -7.04 19.17
C ARG A 279 10.39 -6.22 18.61
N THR A 280 9.83 -5.34 19.44
CA THR A 280 8.83 -4.35 19.01
C THR A 280 9.54 -3.16 18.39
N LEU A 281 9.11 -2.74 17.20
CA LEU A 281 9.67 -1.59 16.50
C LEU A 281 9.03 -0.28 16.98
N PRO A 282 9.78 0.84 16.92
CA PRO A 282 9.20 2.16 17.09
C PRO A 282 8.27 2.46 15.90
N THR A 283 7.05 2.86 16.23
CA THR A 283 6.02 3.25 15.27
C THR A 283 5.72 4.74 15.48
N GLU A 284 5.62 5.48 14.39
CA GLU A 284 5.23 6.90 14.39
C GLU A 284 4.22 7.14 13.27
N ASN A 285 3.11 7.82 13.57
CA ASN A 285 2.07 8.18 12.61
C ASN A 285 1.55 6.95 11.82
N GLY A 286 1.36 5.82 12.50
CA GLY A 286 0.87 4.59 11.86
C GLY A 286 1.92 3.81 11.06
N VAL A 287 3.20 4.24 11.06
CA VAL A 287 4.27 3.60 10.29
C VAL A 287 5.42 3.17 11.20
N ALA A 288 5.74 1.87 11.16
CA ALA A 288 6.91 1.32 11.85
C ALA A 288 8.17 1.42 10.99
N LYS A 289 9.28 1.83 11.60
CA LYS A 289 10.58 1.93 10.92
C LYS A 289 11.48 0.75 11.31
N TYR A 290 11.86 -0.06 10.32
CA TYR A 290 12.83 -1.14 10.49
C TYR A 290 14.20 -0.73 9.93
N SER A 291 15.25 -0.84 10.75
CA SER A 291 16.63 -0.53 10.35
C SER A 291 17.58 -1.51 11.02
N VAL A 292 18.39 -2.22 10.22
CA VAL A 292 19.40 -3.16 10.69
C VAL A 292 20.70 -2.99 9.89
N PRO A 293 21.88 -3.11 10.53
CA PRO A 293 23.15 -3.10 9.80
C PRO A 293 23.28 -4.37 8.94
N ALA A 294 23.67 -4.19 7.68
CA ALA A 294 23.90 -5.29 6.75
C ALA A 294 25.22 -6.01 7.09
N GLY A 295 25.14 -7.14 7.81
CA GLY A 295 26.31 -7.86 8.33
C GLY A 295 26.93 -8.87 7.35
N SER A 296 26.11 -9.69 6.69
CA SER A 296 26.57 -10.74 5.77
C SER A 296 26.08 -10.49 4.35
N THR A 297 26.92 -10.85 3.38
CA THR A 297 26.63 -10.72 1.95
C THR A 297 25.64 -11.79 1.49
N GLY A 298 24.80 -11.47 0.52
CA GLY A 298 23.79 -12.37 -0.04
C GLY A 298 22.35 -11.97 0.31
N LEU A 299 21.42 -12.90 0.07
CA LEU A 299 19.99 -12.70 0.33
C LEU A 299 19.69 -12.81 1.83
N GLN A 300 19.13 -11.74 2.39
CA GLN A 300 18.71 -11.64 3.78
C GLN A 300 17.19 -11.65 3.83
N LYS A 301 16.62 -12.58 4.60
CA LYS A 301 15.16 -12.68 4.80
C LYS A 301 14.79 -12.21 6.20
N TYR A 302 13.64 -11.58 6.33
CA TYR A 302 13.07 -11.23 7.61
C TYR A 302 11.55 -11.38 7.59
N SER A 303 10.99 -11.78 8.71
CA SER A 303 9.55 -11.91 8.90
C SER A 303 9.13 -11.33 10.24
N GLY A 304 7.86 -10.97 10.34
CA GLY A 304 7.29 -10.37 11.53
C GLY A 304 5.78 -10.36 11.49
N THR A 305 5.20 -9.71 12.50
CA THR A 305 3.75 -9.59 12.66
C THR A 305 3.40 -8.15 13.00
N ILE A 306 2.39 -7.61 12.32
CA ILE A 306 1.75 -6.34 12.65
C ILE A 306 0.50 -6.64 13.44
N LYS A 307 0.35 -6.04 14.63
CA LYS A 307 -0.89 -6.10 15.42
C LYS A 307 -1.63 -4.77 15.32
N VAL A 308 -2.85 -4.81 14.81
CA VAL A 308 -3.74 -3.65 14.64
C VAL A 308 -4.96 -3.85 15.53
N LYS A 309 -5.40 -2.79 16.20
CA LYS A 309 -6.63 -2.81 17.00
C LYS A 309 -7.83 -2.64 16.06
N ASP A 310 -8.79 -3.56 16.14
CA ASP A 310 -10.04 -3.45 15.42
C ASP A 310 -10.98 -2.42 16.08
N PRO A 311 -12.05 -1.99 15.39
CA PRO A 311 -13.03 -1.06 15.96
C PRO A 311 -13.73 -1.59 17.23
N GLU A 312 -13.72 -2.90 17.47
CA GLU A 312 -14.28 -3.55 18.66
C GLU A 312 -13.30 -3.60 19.83
N GLY A 313 -12.04 -3.23 19.58
CA GLY A 313 -10.96 -3.15 20.56
C GLY A 313 -10.07 -4.39 20.65
N ASN A 314 -10.31 -5.43 19.84
CA ASN A 314 -9.48 -6.62 19.78
C ASN A 314 -8.25 -6.39 18.91
N LEU A 315 -7.13 -7.05 19.24
CA LEU A 315 -5.92 -7.02 18.42
C LEU A 315 -5.98 -8.11 17.35
N LYS A 316 -5.94 -7.72 16.07
CA LYS A 316 -5.74 -8.63 14.94
C LYS A 316 -4.29 -8.64 14.50
N GLU A 317 -3.81 -9.83 14.16
CA GLU A 317 -2.43 -10.07 13.79
C GLU A 317 -2.30 -10.34 12.28
N TYR A 318 -1.36 -9.66 11.63
CA TYR A 318 -1.06 -9.78 10.21
C TYR A 318 0.41 -10.15 10.02
N PRO A 319 0.74 -11.40 9.66
CA PRO A 319 2.11 -11.81 9.41
C PRO A 319 2.61 -11.23 8.07
N PHE A 320 3.90 -10.94 8.00
CA PHE A 320 4.58 -10.54 6.77
C PHE A 320 5.96 -11.17 6.67
N GLU A 321 6.42 -11.36 5.43
CA GLU A 321 7.78 -11.77 5.09
C GLU A 321 8.30 -10.85 3.99
N SER A 322 9.58 -10.49 4.07
CA SER A 322 10.27 -9.74 3.03
C SER A 322 11.75 -10.08 3.02
N GLU A 323 12.44 -9.68 1.96
CA GLU A 323 13.84 -9.97 1.75
C GLU A 323 14.60 -8.76 1.18
N TYR A 324 15.89 -8.69 1.46
CA TYR A 324 16.80 -7.69 0.92
C TYR A 324 18.14 -8.33 0.57
N PHE A 325 18.85 -7.79 -0.42
CA PHE A 325 20.12 -8.35 -0.88
C PHE A 325 21.29 -7.45 -0.45
N VAL A 326 22.32 -8.03 0.15
CA VAL A 326 23.53 -7.34 0.60
C VAL A 326 24.69 -7.68 -0.33
N MET A 327 25.27 -6.66 -0.96
CA MET A 327 26.40 -6.80 -1.89
C MET A 327 27.67 -6.24 -1.28
N THR A 328 28.81 -6.86 -1.58
CA THR A 328 30.11 -6.22 -1.33
C THR A 328 30.30 -5.05 -2.29
N PRO A 329 30.76 -3.88 -1.83
CA PRO A 329 31.20 -2.83 -2.72
C PRO A 329 32.34 -3.33 -3.62
N SER A 330 32.19 -3.20 -4.94
CA SER A 330 33.25 -3.53 -5.90
C SER A 330 33.70 -2.26 -6.62
N LEU A 331 35.01 -2.00 -6.64
CA LEU A 331 35.62 -0.90 -7.38
C LEU A 331 36.59 -1.47 -8.43
N THR A 332 36.43 -1.06 -9.69
CA THR A 332 37.38 -1.40 -10.76
C THR A 332 38.18 -0.17 -11.15
N VAL A 333 39.48 -0.17 -10.88
CA VAL A 333 40.42 0.86 -11.34
C VAL A 333 41.34 0.22 -12.37
N ALA A 334 41.20 0.60 -13.64
CA ALA A 334 42.00 0.04 -14.73
C ALA A 334 42.70 1.16 -15.52
N PRO A 335 44.04 1.11 -15.69
CA PRO A 335 44.76 2.08 -16.49
C PRO A 335 44.44 1.91 -17.99
N THR A 336 43.88 2.94 -18.61
CA THR A 336 43.37 2.90 -20.00
C THR A 336 44.44 2.65 -21.06
N LYS A 337 45.71 2.97 -20.78
CA LYS A 337 46.83 2.74 -21.70
C LYS A 337 47.47 1.35 -21.58
N MET A 338 47.13 0.58 -20.55
CA MET A 338 47.66 -0.76 -20.30
C MET A 338 46.75 -1.88 -20.82
N ASN A 339 45.68 -1.57 -21.57
CA ASN A 339 44.84 -2.57 -22.24
C ASN A 339 45.56 -3.22 -23.45
N VAL A 340 46.67 -3.90 -23.17
CA VAL A 340 47.55 -4.51 -24.16
C VAL A 340 47.78 -5.97 -23.80
N PHE A 341 47.62 -6.85 -24.79
CA PHE A 341 48.14 -8.22 -24.72
C PHE A 341 49.39 -8.35 -25.56
N TYR A 342 50.37 -9.06 -25.04
CA TYR A 342 51.55 -9.45 -25.78
C TYR A 342 51.27 -10.75 -26.53
N ALA A 343 51.61 -10.76 -27.81
CA ALA A 343 51.38 -11.91 -28.69
C ALA A 343 52.23 -13.13 -28.24
N ASN A 344 51.63 -14.32 -28.36
CA ASN A 344 52.22 -15.65 -28.13
C ASN A 344 52.77 -15.93 -26.73
N VAL A 345 52.54 -15.04 -25.77
CA VAL A 345 52.87 -15.22 -24.35
C VAL A 345 51.61 -15.31 -23.49
N ASP A 346 51.74 -15.84 -22.29
CA ASP A 346 50.63 -16.00 -21.34
C ASP A 346 50.37 -14.66 -20.63
N ASN A 347 49.24 -14.01 -20.95
CA ASN A 347 48.85 -12.72 -20.35
C ASN A 347 47.87 -12.96 -19.19
N PRO A 348 48.25 -12.69 -17.93
CA PRO A 348 47.34 -12.84 -16.80
C PRO A 348 46.29 -11.71 -16.77
N VAL A 349 45.03 -12.06 -16.53
CA VAL A 349 43.90 -11.13 -16.47
C VAL A 349 42.99 -11.50 -15.30
N SER A 350 42.54 -10.50 -14.54
CA SER A 350 41.48 -10.67 -13.55
C SER A 350 40.16 -10.17 -14.14
N ILE A 351 39.12 -11.02 -14.09
CA ILE A 351 37.78 -10.70 -14.58
C ILE A 351 36.82 -10.81 -13.40
N ALA A 352 36.24 -9.68 -13.02
CA ALA A 352 35.21 -9.60 -11.99
C ALA A 352 33.99 -8.87 -12.54
N ALA A 353 32.80 -9.31 -12.14
CA ALA A 353 31.54 -8.66 -12.45
C ALA A 353 30.77 -8.42 -11.15
N SER A 354 30.29 -7.19 -10.95
CA SER A 354 29.61 -6.78 -9.72
C SER A 354 28.38 -7.65 -9.47
N GLY A 355 28.33 -8.29 -8.30
CA GLY A 355 27.20 -9.13 -7.90
C GLY A 355 27.19 -10.56 -8.46
N ILE A 356 28.21 -10.96 -9.23
CA ILE A 356 28.29 -12.31 -9.80
C ILE A 356 29.46 -13.08 -9.17
N PRO A 357 29.24 -14.26 -8.58
CA PRO A 357 30.31 -15.14 -8.11
C PRO A 357 31.29 -15.52 -9.22
N GLU A 358 32.59 -15.58 -8.91
CA GLU A 358 33.66 -15.91 -9.89
C GLU A 358 33.43 -17.25 -10.60
N SER A 359 32.78 -18.21 -9.96
CA SER A 359 32.42 -19.52 -10.52
C SER A 359 31.36 -19.45 -11.63
N GLN A 360 30.50 -18.43 -11.60
CA GLN A 360 29.42 -18.21 -12.56
C GLN A 360 29.82 -17.26 -13.71
N ILE A 361 31.09 -16.83 -13.74
CA ILE A 361 31.67 -16.04 -14.82
C ILE A 361 32.24 -16.99 -15.89
N SER A 362 31.78 -16.80 -17.12
CA SER A 362 32.33 -17.40 -18.33
C SER A 362 32.90 -16.29 -19.20
N ALA A 363 34.09 -16.49 -19.74
CA ALA A 363 34.75 -15.50 -20.59
C ALA A 363 35.16 -16.13 -21.92
N ASP A 364 34.87 -15.44 -23.01
CA ASP A 364 35.23 -15.80 -24.38
C ASP A 364 36.13 -14.72 -24.98
N ILE A 365 37.00 -15.08 -25.92
CA ILE A 365 37.88 -14.14 -26.62
C ILE A 365 37.76 -14.29 -28.13
N THR A 366 37.79 -13.19 -28.87
CA THR A 366 37.66 -13.20 -30.34
C THR A 366 38.87 -13.78 -31.07
N ALA A 367 40.06 -13.76 -30.46
CA ALA A 367 41.29 -14.24 -31.05
C ALA A 367 42.18 -14.88 -29.99
N GLY A 368 42.66 -16.10 -30.25
CA GLY A 368 43.50 -16.85 -29.32
C GLY A 368 42.70 -17.73 -28.36
N THR A 369 43.24 -17.94 -27.17
CA THR A 369 42.62 -18.75 -26.12
C THR A 369 42.56 -17.99 -24.80
N ILE A 370 41.48 -18.22 -24.06
CA ILE A 370 41.28 -17.76 -22.69
C ILE A 370 40.96 -18.97 -21.83
N ARG A 371 41.69 -19.14 -20.72
CA ARG A 371 41.52 -20.26 -19.80
C ARG A 371 41.64 -19.79 -18.36
N ARG A 372 41.02 -20.51 -17.42
CA ARG A 372 41.27 -20.27 -16.00
C ARG A 372 42.73 -20.59 -15.68
N ALA A 373 43.35 -19.73 -14.89
CA ALA A 373 44.66 -19.97 -14.34
C ALA A 373 44.60 -21.15 -13.33
N PRO A 374 45.73 -21.83 -13.06
CA PRO A 374 45.77 -22.92 -12.09
C PRO A 374 45.33 -22.51 -10.66
N ASP A 375 45.38 -21.22 -10.33
CA ASP A 375 44.92 -20.66 -9.06
C ASP A 375 43.38 -20.58 -8.91
N GLY A 376 42.63 -20.84 -10.00
CA GLY A 376 41.17 -20.80 -10.05
C GLY A 376 40.53 -19.42 -10.06
N LYS A 377 41.29 -18.35 -9.75
CA LYS A 377 40.81 -16.97 -9.58
C LYS A 377 41.09 -16.11 -10.80
N ASN A 378 42.27 -16.27 -11.40
CA ASN A 378 42.69 -15.48 -12.54
C ASN A 378 42.43 -16.20 -13.86
N TRP A 379 42.54 -15.46 -14.95
CA TRP A 379 42.46 -15.96 -16.31
C TRP A 379 43.81 -15.78 -16.99
N VAL A 380 44.17 -16.70 -17.88
CA VAL A 380 45.34 -16.59 -18.75
C VAL A 380 44.86 -16.48 -20.17
N VAL A 381 45.32 -15.43 -20.85
CA VAL A 381 44.98 -15.11 -22.23
C VAL A 381 46.22 -15.26 -23.10
N ARG A 382 46.11 -16.06 -24.17
CA ARG A 382 47.17 -16.23 -25.17
C ARG A 382 46.63 -15.91 -26.55
N VAL A 383 47.17 -14.85 -27.16
CA VAL A 383 46.71 -14.34 -28.46
C VAL A 383 47.78 -14.46 -29.54
N PRO A 384 47.42 -14.77 -30.80
CA PRO A 384 48.35 -14.69 -31.92
C PRO A 384 48.66 -13.23 -32.25
N LEU A 385 49.66 -12.99 -33.09
CA LEU A 385 49.95 -11.65 -33.60
C LEU A 385 48.76 -11.11 -34.40
N GLY A 386 48.27 -9.91 -34.03
CA GLY A 386 47.13 -9.27 -34.65
C GLY A 386 47.02 -7.81 -34.23
N GLN A 387 45.89 -7.16 -34.51
CA GLN A 387 45.66 -5.76 -34.11
C GLN A 387 44.97 -5.64 -32.75
N LYS A 388 43.90 -6.43 -32.54
CA LYS A 388 43.02 -6.33 -31.37
C LYS A 388 42.43 -7.69 -31.00
N ALA A 389 42.11 -7.87 -29.72
CA ALA A 389 41.31 -8.97 -29.21
C ALA A 389 40.24 -8.43 -28.27
N THR A 390 39.02 -8.95 -28.37
CA THR A 390 37.90 -8.55 -27.52
C THR A 390 37.54 -9.70 -26.59
N ILE A 391 37.54 -9.44 -25.29
CA ILE A 391 37.03 -10.36 -24.28
C ILE A 391 35.54 -10.07 -24.10
N THR A 392 34.71 -11.10 -24.19
CA THR A 392 33.28 -11.05 -23.88
C THR A 392 33.04 -11.81 -22.58
N VAL A 393 32.44 -11.14 -21.59
CA VAL A 393 32.13 -11.76 -20.30
C VAL A 393 30.67 -12.13 -20.29
N LYS A 394 30.35 -13.35 -19.89
CA LYS A 394 29.00 -13.88 -19.77
C LYS A 394 28.76 -14.38 -18.36
N HIS A 395 27.56 -14.15 -17.86
CA HIS A 395 27.08 -14.75 -16.63
C HIS A 395 26.31 -16.02 -16.98
N ASN A 396 26.70 -17.14 -16.39
CA ASN A 396 26.00 -18.42 -16.52
C ASN A 396 25.45 -18.85 -15.16
N ASP A 397 24.13 -18.75 -15.01
CA ASP A 397 23.41 -19.17 -13.81
C ASP A 397 22.87 -20.62 -13.94
N GLY A 398 23.42 -21.41 -14.85
CA GLY A 398 23.03 -22.81 -15.12
C GLY A 398 21.72 -22.99 -15.90
N LYS A 399 20.85 -21.97 -15.94
CA LYS A 399 19.59 -21.97 -16.72
C LYS A 399 19.61 -21.04 -17.92
N THR A 400 20.29 -19.89 -17.81
CA THR A 400 20.41 -18.92 -18.91
C THR A 400 21.83 -18.33 -18.93
N THR A 401 22.33 -18.05 -20.13
CA THR A 401 23.60 -17.33 -20.32
C THR A 401 23.30 -15.90 -20.75
N ARG A 402 23.78 -14.92 -20.00
CA ARG A 402 23.59 -13.48 -20.28
C ARG A 402 24.92 -12.81 -20.58
N ASN A 403 24.93 -11.88 -21.52
CA ASN A 403 26.14 -11.10 -21.83
C ASN A 403 26.30 -9.97 -20.80
N MET A 404 27.47 -9.91 -20.16
CA MET A 404 27.82 -8.91 -19.14
C MET A 404 28.64 -7.75 -19.70
N GLY A 405 29.01 -7.82 -20.97
CA GLY A 405 29.74 -6.77 -21.67
C GLY A 405 31.01 -7.28 -22.33
N THR A 406 31.71 -6.34 -22.98
CA THR A 406 32.93 -6.63 -23.74
C THR A 406 34.03 -5.64 -23.38
N ALA A 407 35.28 -6.10 -23.44
CA ALA A 407 36.48 -5.30 -23.24
C ALA A 407 37.46 -5.52 -24.40
N GLU A 408 37.91 -4.44 -25.03
CA GLU A 408 38.84 -4.47 -26.16
C GLU A 408 40.29 -4.26 -25.70
N PHE A 409 41.18 -5.16 -26.14
CA PHE A 409 42.61 -5.13 -25.88
C PHE A 409 43.37 -5.01 -27.19
N ARG A 410 44.43 -4.20 -27.19
CA ARG A 410 45.36 -4.08 -28.32
C ARG A 410 46.38 -5.21 -28.25
N ILE A 411 46.72 -5.80 -29.39
CA ILE A 411 47.77 -6.83 -29.42
C ILE A 411 49.08 -6.16 -29.82
N LYS A 412 50.13 -6.35 -29.02
CA LYS A 412 51.48 -5.87 -29.32
C LYS A 412 52.48 -7.02 -29.31
N ARG A 413 53.59 -6.81 -30.00
CA ARG A 413 54.76 -7.67 -29.84
C ARG A 413 55.44 -7.35 -28.52
N VAL A 414 56.05 -8.34 -27.89
CA VAL A 414 56.96 -8.09 -26.76
C VAL A 414 58.09 -7.16 -27.24
N PRO A 415 58.63 -6.27 -26.39
CA PRO A 415 59.76 -5.41 -26.75
C PRO A 415 60.94 -6.21 -27.33
N ASP A 416 61.75 -5.58 -28.18
CA ASP A 416 62.97 -6.24 -28.68
C ASP A 416 63.99 -6.37 -27.54
N PRO A 417 64.64 -7.54 -27.36
CA PRO A 417 65.77 -7.64 -26.45
C PRO A 417 66.97 -6.87 -26.99
N LYS A 418 67.86 -6.46 -26.11
CA LYS A 418 69.17 -5.92 -26.47
C LYS A 418 70.22 -7.03 -26.44
N ALA A 419 71.08 -7.08 -27.45
CA ALA A 419 72.18 -8.04 -27.50
C ALA A 419 73.37 -7.52 -26.70
N TYR A 420 73.94 -8.37 -25.85
CA TYR A 420 75.13 -8.05 -25.05
C TYR A 420 76.24 -9.05 -25.31
N ILE A 421 77.49 -8.60 -25.29
CA ILE A 421 78.67 -9.46 -25.22
C ILE A 421 79.60 -8.91 -24.16
N ALA A 422 80.18 -9.76 -23.31
CA ALA A 422 80.97 -9.31 -22.17
C ALA A 422 80.22 -8.29 -21.28
N ASN A 423 78.91 -8.49 -21.10
CA ASN A 423 78.01 -7.59 -20.34
C ASN A 423 77.94 -6.14 -20.85
N THR A 424 78.33 -5.87 -22.10
CA THR A 424 78.10 -4.56 -22.75
C THR A 424 77.34 -4.71 -24.07
N ASP A 425 76.59 -3.67 -24.45
CA ASP A 425 75.93 -3.52 -25.75
C ASP A 425 76.77 -2.69 -26.74
N GLY A 426 77.97 -2.25 -26.34
CA GLY A 426 78.96 -1.61 -27.21
C GLY A 426 80.10 -0.91 -26.47
N GLY A 427 80.88 -0.10 -27.19
CA GLY A 427 81.92 0.75 -26.63
C GLY A 427 83.24 0.03 -26.31
N PRO A 428 84.09 0.63 -25.45
CA PRO A 428 85.39 0.07 -25.11
C PRO A 428 85.29 -1.20 -24.25
N VAL A 429 85.92 -2.29 -24.69
CA VAL A 429 85.93 -3.57 -23.97
C VAL A 429 87.34 -4.14 -23.91
N GLN A 430 87.74 -4.62 -22.74
CA GLN A 430 89.02 -5.30 -22.57
C GLN A 430 89.07 -6.58 -23.40
N LYS A 431 90.16 -6.78 -24.14
CA LYS A 431 90.36 -7.97 -24.98
C LYS A 431 90.11 -9.29 -24.24
N ASN A 432 90.61 -9.41 -23.00
CA ASN A 432 90.47 -10.60 -22.17
C ASN A 432 89.01 -10.90 -21.82
N MET A 433 88.17 -9.87 -21.66
CA MET A 433 86.76 -10.01 -21.32
C MET A 433 85.93 -10.55 -22.50
N LEU A 434 86.26 -10.11 -23.73
CA LEU A 434 85.66 -10.65 -24.96
C LEU A 434 86.02 -12.13 -25.15
N LEU A 435 87.29 -12.48 -24.94
CA LEU A 435 87.79 -13.86 -25.03
C LEU A 435 87.30 -14.74 -23.88
N ALA A 436 86.82 -14.18 -22.76
CA ALA A 436 86.20 -14.93 -21.67
C ALA A 436 84.69 -15.15 -21.90
N SER A 437 83.98 -14.10 -22.34
CA SER A 437 82.52 -14.16 -22.53
C SER A 437 82.11 -15.04 -23.72
N ARG A 438 82.83 -14.94 -24.86
CA ARG A 438 82.68 -15.73 -26.11
C ARG A 438 81.26 -15.88 -26.68
N ALA A 439 80.25 -15.26 -26.08
CA ALA A 439 78.86 -15.47 -26.42
C ALA A 439 78.06 -14.16 -26.35
N ILE A 440 77.14 -14.01 -27.30
CA ILE A 440 76.16 -12.95 -27.37
C ILE A 440 74.94 -13.39 -26.56
N ILE A 441 74.52 -12.59 -25.58
CA ILE A 441 73.39 -12.87 -24.70
C ILE A 441 72.32 -11.80 -24.95
N PRO A 442 71.11 -12.18 -25.42
CA PRO A 442 70.01 -11.24 -25.50
C PRO A 442 69.44 -11.03 -24.09
N LYS A 443 69.22 -9.78 -23.70
CA LYS A 443 68.58 -9.40 -22.44
C LYS A 443 67.38 -8.52 -22.73
N MET A 444 66.26 -8.81 -22.07
CA MET A 444 65.08 -7.94 -22.13
C MET A 444 65.36 -6.61 -21.41
N PRO A 445 64.66 -5.53 -21.77
CA PRO A 445 64.69 -4.29 -20.99
C PRO A 445 64.33 -4.53 -19.53
N GLU A 446 64.97 -3.82 -18.60
CA GLU A 446 64.75 -4.01 -17.15
C GLU A 446 63.30 -3.73 -16.73
N ASP A 447 62.60 -2.82 -17.42
CA ASP A 447 61.22 -2.43 -17.13
C ASP A 447 60.15 -3.35 -17.78
N PHE A 448 60.53 -4.57 -18.22
CA PHE A 448 59.61 -5.49 -18.87
C PHE A 448 59.15 -6.61 -17.93
N ASP A 449 57.87 -6.58 -17.56
CA ASP A 449 57.28 -7.42 -16.51
C ASP A 449 57.12 -8.92 -16.83
N PHE A 450 57.42 -9.36 -18.05
CA PHE A 450 57.31 -10.78 -18.43
C PHE A 450 58.66 -11.45 -18.43
N ASP A 451 58.73 -12.60 -17.75
CA ASP A 451 59.89 -13.49 -17.76
C ASP A 451 59.95 -14.25 -19.10
N LEU A 452 60.75 -13.74 -20.05
CA LEU A 452 60.93 -14.31 -21.39
C LEU A 452 62.41 -14.45 -21.72
N THR A 453 62.75 -15.58 -22.35
CA THR A 453 64.08 -15.86 -22.86
C THR A 453 64.10 -15.79 -24.38
N PHE A 454 65.18 -15.21 -24.92
CA PHE A 454 65.46 -15.15 -26.35
C PHE A 454 66.74 -15.93 -26.65
N GLU A 455 66.82 -16.52 -27.83
CA GLU A 455 68.00 -17.28 -28.28
C GLU A 455 68.60 -16.63 -29.53
N ILE A 456 69.93 -16.42 -29.55
CA ILE A 456 70.60 -15.92 -30.77
C ILE A 456 70.72 -17.06 -31.79
N VAL A 457 70.23 -16.81 -33.00
CA VAL A 457 70.23 -17.74 -34.13
C VAL A 457 71.45 -17.55 -35.01
N SER A 458 71.79 -16.29 -35.32
CA SER A 458 72.93 -15.96 -36.17
C SER A 458 73.42 -14.53 -35.94
N PHE A 459 74.63 -14.22 -36.37
CA PHE A 459 75.19 -12.87 -36.42
C PHE A 459 76.29 -12.80 -37.48
N THR A 460 76.72 -11.61 -37.84
CA THR A 460 77.87 -11.36 -38.71
C THR A 460 78.94 -10.65 -37.91
N PHE A 461 80.13 -11.26 -37.82
CA PHE A 461 81.30 -10.64 -37.23
C PHE A 461 82.02 -9.81 -38.30
N VAL A 462 82.22 -8.53 -38.04
CA VAL A 462 82.94 -7.61 -38.93
C VAL A 462 84.08 -6.96 -38.14
N GLY A 463 85.29 -6.99 -38.66
CA GLY A 463 86.43 -6.26 -38.11
C GLY A 463 87.25 -5.62 -39.21
N VAL A 464 87.99 -4.55 -38.90
CA VAL A 464 88.91 -3.94 -39.87
C VAL A 464 90.34 -4.26 -39.46
N ARG A 465 91.14 -4.80 -40.40
CA ARG A 465 92.56 -5.07 -40.19
C ARG A 465 93.35 -4.67 -41.43
N GLY A 466 94.31 -3.74 -41.27
CA GLY A 466 95.19 -3.33 -42.36
C GLY A 466 94.51 -2.57 -43.51
N GLY A 467 93.27 -2.09 -43.32
CA GLY A 467 92.47 -1.45 -44.37
C GLY A 467 91.42 -2.37 -45.00
N ASP A 468 91.55 -3.69 -44.82
CA ASP A 468 90.59 -4.68 -45.31
C ASP A 468 89.53 -5.03 -44.27
N THR A 469 88.31 -5.28 -44.76
CA THR A 469 87.17 -5.76 -43.96
C THR A 469 87.26 -7.27 -43.79
N TYR A 470 87.34 -7.71 -42.55
CA TYR A 470 87.26 -9.11 -42.15
C TYR A 470 85.82 -9.44 -41.74
N GLU A 471 85.12 -10.20 -42.58
CA GLU A 471 83.74 -10.61 -42.34
C GLU A 471 83.62 -12.13 -42.18
N ARG A 472 82.93 -12.57 -41.12
CA ARG A 472 82.62 -13.98 -40.87
C ARG A 472 81.20 -14.16 -40.34
N PRO A 473 80.41 -15.09 -40.92
CA PRO A 473 79.11 -15.44 -40.35
C PRO A 473 79.29 -16.28 -39.08
N GLY A 474 78.45 -16.02 -38.08
CA GLY A 474 78.34 -16.77 -36.85
C GLY A 474 76.98 -17.47 -36.77
N THR A 475 77.00 -18.74 -36.37
CA THR A 475 75.79 -19.54 -36.12
C THR A 475 75.62 -19.75 -34.63
N GLY A 476 74.40 -19.51 -34.12
CA GLY A 476 74.10 -19.52 -32.70
C GLY A 476 74.65 -18.31 -31.97
N ASN A 477 74.79 -18.44 -30.66
CA ASN A 477 75.19 -17.34 -29.78
C ASN A 477 76.71 -17.22 -29.54
N ARG A 478 77.54 -18.16 -30.02
CA ARG A 478 78.98 -18.22 -29.70
C ARG A 478 79.86 -17.70 -30.83
N LEU A 479 81.00 -17.10 -30.47
CA LEU A 479 82.06 -16.73 -31.41
C LEU A 479 82.82 -17.96 -31.91
N THR A 480 83.07 -18.03 -33.22
CA THR A 480 83.89 -19.09 -33.81
C THR A 480 85.38 -18.92 -33.46
N ASP A 481 86.18 -19.98 -33.61
CA ASP A 481 87.62 -19.93 -33.30
C ASP A 481 88.36 -18.92 -34.20
N GLU A 482 87.90 -18.74 -35.44
CA GLU A 482 88.41 -17.70 -36.34
C GLU A 482 88.15 -16.29 -35.81
N MET A 483 86.95 -16.03 -35.29
CA MET A 483 86.61 -14.73 -34.67
C MET A 483 87.40 -14.51 -33.38
N GLN A 484 87.58 -15.55 -32.56
CA GLN A 484 88.39 -15.49 -31.33
C GLN A 484 89.86 -15.19 -31.67
N THR A 485 90.40 -15.81 -32.71
CA THR A 485 91.76 -15.56 -33.23
C THR A 485 91.90 -14.14 -33.79
N PHE A 486 90.84 -13.61 -34.41
CA PHE A 486 90.82 -12.21 -34.81
C PHE A 486 90.91 -11.28 -33.59
N ILE A 487 90.10 -11.53 -32.55
CA ILE A 487 90.08 -10.75 -31.31
C ILE A 487 91.43 -10.83 -30.59
N SER A 488 92.03 -12.02 -30.45
CA SER A 488 93.31 -12.20 -29.72
C SER A 488 94.46 -11.38 -30.33
N ASN A 489 94.49 -11.31 -31.66
CA ASN A 489 95.45 -10.57 -32.46
C ASN A 489 95.07 -9.09 -32.69
N SER A 490 93.95 -8.63 -32.12
CA SER A 490 93.52 -7.24 -32.27
C SER A 490 94.35 -6.30 -31.40
N LYS A 491 94.67 -5.11 -31.94
CA LYS A 491 95.39 -4.05 -31.22
C LYS A 491 94.41 -3.13 -30.49
N ARG A 492 94.89 -2.45 -29.46
CA ARG A 492 94.12 -1.41 -28.76
C ARG A 492 93.62 -0.35 -29.75
N GLY A 493 92.36 0.02 -29.64
CA GLY A 493 91.67 0.96 -30.53
C GLY A 493 91.01 0.33 -31.76
N GLN A 494 91.23 -0.96 -32.02
CA GLN A 494 90.62 -1.64 -33.16
C GLN A 494 89.11 -1.83 -32.94
N ARG A 495 88.33 -1.58 -34.00
CA ARG A 495 86.87 -1.71 -33.98
C ARG A 495 86.41 -3.07 -34.51
N ILE A 496 85.44 -3.64 -33.81
CA ILE A 496 84.76 -4.88 -34.16
C ILE A 496 83.25 -4.60 -34.10
N TRP A 497 82.50 -5.06 -35.09
CA TRP A 497 81.06 -4.98 -35.12
C TRP A 497 80.47 -6.39 -35.13
N LEU A 498 79.42 -6.58 -34.34
CA LEU A 498 78.54 -7.73 -34.44
C LEU A 498 77.26 -7.24 -35.08
N GLU A 499 77.14 -7.46 -36.38
CA GLU A 499 76.03 -7.00 -37.21
C GLU A 499 75.04 -8.13 -37.46
N ASN A 500 73.87 -7.79 -38.02
CA ASN A 500 72.86 -8.77 -38.44
C ASN A 500 72.53 -9.83 -37.37
N ILE A 501 72.55 -9.44 -36.09
CA ILE A 501 72.26 -10.34 -34.98
C ILE A 501 70.77 -10.74 -35.06
N MET A 502 70.49 -12.01 -35.26
CA MET A 502 69.14 -12.57 -35.29
C MET A 502 68.86 -13.30 -33.99
N ALA A 503 67.75 -12.97 -33.34
CA ALA A 503 67.26 -13.68 -32.16
C ALA A 503 65.89 -14.29 -32.41
N LYS A 504 65.67 -15.48 -31.86
CA LYS A 504 64.39 -16.20 -31.87
C LYS A 504 63.70 -15.99 -30.53
N GLY A 505 62.47 -15.52 -30.59
CA GLY A 505 61.58 -15.38 -29.43
C GLY A 505 60.24 -16.09 -29.63
N PRO A 506 59.32 -15.95 -28.66
CA PRO A 506 57.98 -16.56 -28.69
C PRO A 506 57.13 -16.14 -29.91
N ASP A 507 57.46 -15.01 -30.54
CA ASP A 507 56.73 -14.45 -31.67
C ASP A 507 57.55 -14.43 -32.97
N GLY A 508 58.63 -15.23 -33.03
CA GLY A 508 59.43 -15.47 -34.23
C GLY A 508 60.84 -14.88 -34.19
N ASN A 509 61.49 -14.89 -35.35
CA ASN A 509 62.86 -14.37 -35.50
C ASN A 509 62.84 -12.85 -35.68
N ARG A 510 63.79 -12.16 -35.06
CA ARG A 510 63.93 -10.70 -35.07
C ARG A 510 65.39 -10.30 -35.23
N LYS A 511 65.62 -9.21 -35.95
CA LYS A 511 66.93 -8.60 -36.09
C LYS A 511 67.15 -7.63 -34.93
N LEU A 512 68.21 -7.86 -34.15
CA LEU A 512 68.63 -7.01 -33.05
C LEU A 512 69.58 -5.91 -33.53
N GLY A 513 69.85 -4.95 -32.65
CA GLY A 513 70.82 -3.88 -32.89
C GLY A 513 72.24 -4.41 -33.11
N THR A 514 73.06 -3.61 -33.79
CA THR A 514 74.49 -3.90 -33.98
C THR A 514 75.26 -3.55 -32.71
N ILE A 515 76.16 -4.45 -32.30
CA ILE A 515 77.10 -4.17 -31.20
C ILE A 515 78.40 -3.64 -31.83
N SER A 516 78.79 -2.41 -31.49
CA SER A 516 80.08 -1.84 -31.92
C SER A 516 81.05 -1.80 -30.75
N ILE A 517 82.16 -2.50 -30.88
CA ILE A 517 83.15 -2.73 -29.82
C ILE A 517 84.46 -2.07 -30.21
N ILE A 518 85.12 -1.42 -29.25
CA ILE A 518 86.48 -0.90 -29.38
C ILE A 518 87.37 -1.72 -28.44
N VAL A 519 88.33 -2.45 -28.99
CA VAL A 519 89.25 -3.27 -28.19
C VAL A 519 90.14 -2.34 -27.35
N GLN A 520 90.16 -2.54 -26.03
CA GLN A 520 91.06 -1.85 -25.11
C GLN A 520 92.27 -2.68 -24.71
#